data_AF-A0A7W7YUW3-F1
#
_entry.id   AF-A0A7W7YUW3-F1
#
_cell.length_a   1.000
_cell.length_b   1.000
_cell.length_c   1.000
_cell.angle_alpha   90.00
_cell.angle_beta   90.00
_cell.angle_gamma   90.00
#
_symmetry.space_group_name_H-M   'P 1'
#
loop_
_entity.id
_entity.type
_entity.pdbx_description
1 polymer ?
#
loop_
_entity_poly.entity_id
_entity_poly.type
_entity_poly.pdbx_seq_one_letter_code
_entity_poly.pdbx_strand_id
1 'polypeptide(L)'
;MGLVEETASYLDGVGRQASKVLPRMASVLYAAESMRLTTRLMQMASWLLLQRAVNNGEMSRDQVLSEKSKVRLDSFNVDKTAPGWNDLPEAFRDLIERSLRLQNRIALLDREIYRPQDVQTFQPDNENSVKAQLNLLQTAFGNN
;
A
#
# COMPACT_ATOMS: atom_id res chain seq x y z
N MET A 1 1.99 0.39 13.81
CA MET A 1 0.96 -0.32 14.60
C MET A 1 -0.04 0.62 15.26
N GLY A 2 0.34 1.84 15.67
CA GLY A 2 -0.55 2.77 16.38
C GLY A 2 -1.93 3.06 15.76
N LEU A 3 -2.10 3.07 14.43
CA LEU A 3 -3.43 3.29 13.82
C LEU A 3 -4.43 2.16 14.15
N VAL A 4 -3.95 0.93 14.32
CA VAL A 4 -4.79 -0.22 14.71
C VAL A 4 -5.26 -0.05 16.15
N GLU A 5 -4.34 0.30 17.05
CA GLU A 5 -4.62 0.53 18.48
C GLU A 5 -5.57 1.71 18.68
N GLU A 6 -5.35 2.81 17.97
CA GLU A 6 -6.19 3.99 18.00
C GLU A 6 -7.61 3.69 17.50
N THR A 7 -7.72 2.92 16.41
CA THR A 7 -9.03 2.49 15.88
C THR A 7 -9.76 1.59 16.87
N ALA A 8 -9.06 0.64 17.50
CA ALA A 8 -9.65 -0.24 18.51
C ALA A 8 -10.17 0.57 19.71
N SER A 9 -9.34 1.49 20.24
CA SER A 9 -9.72 2.38 21.34
C SER A 9 -10.92 3.25 21.00
N TYR A 10 -10.95 3.80 19.78
CA TYR A 10 -12.10 4.58 19.30
C TYR A 10 -13.37 3.74 19.22
N LEU A 11 -13.33 2.58 18.58
CA LEU A 11 -14.52 1.74 18.37
C LEU A 11 -15.08 1.18 19.68
N ASP A 12 -14.22 0.82 20.63
CA ASP A 12 -14.63 0.29 21.94
C ASP A 12 -15.11 1.39 22.90
N GLY A 13 -14.61 2.62 22.73
CA GLY A 13 -14.93 3.77 23.57
C GLY A 13 -15.92 4.74 22.93
N VAL A 14 -15.40 5.89 22.51
CA VAL A 14 -16.19 7.05 22.06
C VAL A 14 -17.02 6.76 20.80
N GLY A 15 -16.53 5.92 19.89
CA GLY A 15 -17.22 5.51 18.67
C GLY A 15 -18.50 4.73 18.96
N ARG A 16 -18.51 3.92 20.03
CA ARG A 16 -19.71 3.21 20.48
C ARG A 16 -20.79 4.14 21.03
N GLN A 17 -20.40 5.26 21.62
CA GLN A 17 -21.35 6.28 22.10
C GLN A 17 -21.88 7.11 20.93
N ALA A 18 -20.98 7.51 20.03
CA ALA A 18 -21.32 8.27 18.83
C ALA A 18 -22.30 7.50 17.93
N SER A 19 -22.12 6.19 17.75
CA SER A 19 -22.99 5.39 16.88
C SER A 19 -24.44 5.25 17.36
N LYS A 20 -24.70 5.45 18.66
CA LYS A 20 -26.05 5.34 19.27
C LYS A 20 -26.94 6.55 18.97
N VAL A 21 -26.34 7.72 18.75
CA VAL A 21 -27.07 8.98 18.52
C VAL A 21 -27.18 9.31 17.02
N LEU A 22 -26.61 8.48 16.15
CA LEU A 22 -26.67 8.67 14.71
C LEU A 22 -28.08 8.44 14.15
N PRO A 23 -28.47 9.22 13.12
CA PRO A 23 -29.63 8.88 12.30
C PRO A 23 -29.52 7.45 11.76
N ARG A 24 -30.66 6.78 11.55
CA ARG A 24 -30.71 5.37 11.12
C ARG A 24 -29.82 5.07 9.91
N MET A 25 -29.83 5.95 8.91
CA MET A 25 -29.02 5.78 7.70
C MET A 25 -27.51 5.86 8.00
N ALA A 26 -27.08 6.87 8.76
CA ALA A 26 -25.70 7.03 9.18
C ALA A 26 -25.23 5.90 10.13
N SER A 27 -26.13 5.35 10.96
CA SER A 27 -25.82 4.22 11.85
C SER A 27 -25.52 2.94 11.07
N VAL A 28 -26.31 2.63 10.03
CA VAL A 28 -26.05 1.49 9.14
C VAL A 28 -24.72 1.68 8.38
N LEU A 29 -24.49 2.88 7.86
CA LEU A 29 -23.24 3.21 7.18
C LEU A 29 -22.04 3.10 8.12
N TYR A 30 -22.14 3.61 9.35
CA TYR A 30 -21.12 3.51 10.38
C TYR A 30 -20.76 2.05 10.67
N ALA A 31 -21.75 1.17 10.82
CA ALA A 31 -21.51 -0.25 11.07
C ALA A 31 -20.78 -0.91 9.89
N ALA A 32 -21.22 -0.66 8.65
CA ALA A 32 -20.60 -1.20 7.45
C ALA A 32 -19.16 -0.70 7.26
N GLU A 33 -18.93 0.60 7.42
CA GLU A 33 -17.59 1.19 7.29
C GLU A 33 -16.67 0.81 8.45
N SER A 34 -17.20 0.56 9.66
CA SER A 34 -16.39 0.09 10.79
C SER A 34 -15.80 -1.28 10.51
N MET A 35 -16.62 -2.21 9.97
CA MET A 35 -16.14 -3.54 9.57
C MET A 35 -15.14 -3.46 8.41
N ARG A 36 -15.38 -2.57 7.42
CA ARG A 36 -14.42 -2.35 6.33
C ARG A 36 -13.09 -1.80 6.84
N LEU A 37 -13.14 -0.82 7.74
CA LEU A 37 -11.97 -0.22 8.36
C LEU A 37 -11.14 -1.26 9.12
N THR A 38 -11.77 -2.06 9.98
CA THR A 38 -11.05 -3.10 10.75
C THR A 38 -10.47 -4.18 9.84
N THR A 39 -11.22 -4.62 8.82
CA THR A 39 -10.72 -5.60 7.86
C THR A 39 -9.52 -5.06 7.08
N ARG A 40 -9.59 -3.80 6.61
CA ARG A 40 -8.48 -3.12 5.93
C ARG A 40 -7.25 -3.04 6.83
N LEU A 41 -7.43 -2.60 8.07
CA LEU A 41 -6.33 -2.50 9.05
C LEU A 41 -5.69 -3.86 9.34
N MET A 42 -6.49 -4.91 9.46
CA MET A 42 -5.99 -6.27 9.67
C MET A 42 -5.19 -6.80 8.48
N GLN A 43 -5.65 -6.55 7.24
CA GLN A 43 -4.91 -6.92 6.03
C GLN A 43 -3.56 -6.18 5.95
N MET A 44 -3.55 -4.88 6.26
CA MET A 44 -2.31 -4.10 6.32
C MET A 44 -1.37 -4.58 7.43
N ALA A 45 -1.90 -4.91 8.61
CA ALA A 45 -1.11 -5.43 9.72
C ALA A 45 -0.49 -6.80 9.37
N SER A 46 -1.27 -7.69 8.76
CA SER A 46 -0.78 -8.99 8.28
C SER A 46 0.39 -8.83 7.30
N TRP A 47 0.27 -7.93 6.33
CA TRP A 47 1.35 -7.63 5.39
C TRP A 47 2.62 -7.10 6.09
N LEU A 48 2.46 -6.20 7.05
CA LEU A 48 3.59 -5.64 7.81
C LEU A 48 4.29 -6.70 8.67
N LEU A 49 3.53 -7.62 9.28
CA LEU A 49 4.09 -8.74 10.04
C LEU A 49 4.83 -9.72 9.14
N LEU A 50 4.27 -10.01 7.96
CA LEU A 50 4.95 -10.82 6.95
C LEU A 50 6.29 -10.19 6.57
N GLN A 51 6.30 -8.88 6.27
CA GLN A 51 7.53 -8.17 5.92
C GLN A 51 8.55 -8.16 7.07
N ARG A 52 8.09 -8.06 8.33
CA ARG A 52 8.96 -8.17 9.50
C ARG A 52 9.62 -9.55 9.60
N ALA A 53 8.86 -10.63 9.38
CA ALA A 53 9.40 -11.99 9.41
C ALA A 53 10.49 -12.20 8.34
N VAL A 54 10.31 -11.64 7.13
CA VAL A 54 11.36 -11.64 6.09
C VAL A 54 12.60 -10.90 6.53
N ASN A 55 12.43 -9.69 7.06
CA ASN A 55 13.55 -8.85 7.46
C ASN A 55 14.35 -9.47 8.62
N ASN A 56 13.71 -10.29 9.47
CA ASN A 56 14.34 -11.05 10.54
C ASN A 56 15.00 -12.36 10.05
N GLY A 57 14.80 -12.76 8.80
CA GLY A 57 15.27 -14.05 8.28
C GLY A 57 14.45 -15.26 8.73
N GLU A 58 13.26 -15.05 9.30
CA GLU A 58 12.37 -16.12 9.79
C GLU A 58 11.62 -16.82 8.64
N MET A 59 11.53 -16.19 7.46
CA MET A 59 10.87 -16.73 6.27
C MET A 59 11.71 -16.51 5.01
N SER A 60 11.66 -17.49 4.09
CA SER A 60 12.27 -17.35 2.77
C SER A 60 11.41 -16.51 1.83
N ARG A 61 12.02 -15.96 0.77
CA ARG A 61 11.32 -15.12 -0.21
C ARG A 61 10.15 -15.85 -0.89
N ASP A 62 10.30 -17.15 -1.18
CA ASP A 62 9.27 -17.95 -1.83
C ASP A 62 8.06 -18.20 -0.93
N GLN A 63 8.31 -18.47 0.37
CA GLN A 63 7.25 -18.61 1.37
C GLN A 63 6.44 -17.31 1.49
N VAL A 64 7.12 -16.18 1.43
CA VAL A 64 6.49 -14.86 1.54
C VAL A 64 5.60 -14.56 0.35
N LEU A 65 6.04 -14.90 -0.87
CA LEU A 65 5.22 -14.76 -2.06
C LEU A 65 3.94 -15.60 -1.98
N SER A 66 4.03 -16.83 -1.45
CA SER A 66 2.85 -17.67 -1.24
C SER A 66 1.89 -17.10 -0.20
N GLU A 67 2.37 -16.62 0.94
CA GLU A 67 1.52 -16.06 2.00
C GLU A 67 0.92 -14.71 1.60
N LYS A 68 1.69 -13.88 0.88
CA LYS A 68 1.22 -12.61 0.32
C LYS A 68 -0.02 -12.77 -0.56
N SER A 69 -0.12 -13.84 -1.34
CA SER A 69 -1.28 -14.09 -2.22
C SER A 69 -2.62 -14.14 -1.48
N LYS A 70 -2.59 -14.42 -0.16
CA LYS A 70 -3.76 -14.45 0.71
C LYS A 70 -4.15 -13.05 1.22
N VAL A 71 -3.24 -12.08 1.16
CA VAL A 71 -3.44 -10.71 1.63
C VAL A 71 -3.99 -9.85 0.50
N ARG A 72 -5.15 -9.22 0.73
CA ARG A 72 -5.82 -8.38 -0.27
C ARG A 72 -5.69 -6.91 0.09
N LEU A 73 -4.75 -6.21 -0.54
CA LEU A 73 -4.49 -4.79 -0.28
C LEU A 73 -5.32 -3.83 -1.17
N ASP A 74 -5.80 -4.27 -2.32
CA ASP A 74 -6.42 -3.39 -3.32
C ASP A 74 -7.97 -3.32 -3.25
N SER A 75 -8.60 -4.03 -2.31
CA SER A 75 -10.05 -4.31 -2.38
C SER A 75 -10.96 -3.34 -1.62
N PHE A 76 -10.43 -2.34 -0.91
CA PHE A 76 -11.22 -1.55 0.05
C PHE A 76 -11.48 -0.11 -0.39
N ASN A 77 -12.45 0.09 -1.28
CA ASN A 77 -12.95 1.42 -1.63
C ASN A 77 -13.92 1.97 -0.58
N VAL A 78 -13.93 3.29 -0.43
CA VAL A 78 -14.86 4.03 0.45
C VAL A 78 -15.65 5.00 -0.40
N ASP A 79 -16.97 4.90 -0.34
CA ASP A 79 -17.86 5.85 -1.01
C ASP A 79 -18.14 7.04 -0.09
N LYS A 80 -17.41 8.14 -0.32
CA LYS A 80 -17.61 9.40 0.41
C LYS A 80 -18.88 10.14 -0.01
N THR A 81 -19.55 9.72 -1.08
CA THR A 81 -20.80 10.30 -1.58
C THR A 81 -22.03 9.57 -1.07
N ALA A 82 -21.84 8.48 -0.31
CA ALA A 82 -22.91 7.69 0.24
C ALA A 82 -23.85 8.54 1.13
N PRO A 83 -25.18 8.31 1.05
CA PRO A 83 -26.14 8.95 1.94
C PRO A 83 -25.79 8.72 3.41
N GLY A 84 -25.74 9.80 4.21
CA GLY A 84 -25.36 9.73 5.62
C GLY A 84 -23.86 9.81 5.90
N TRP A 85 -22.99 9.92 4.88
CA TRP A 85 -21.54 10.10 5.06
C TRP A 85 -21.21 11.37 5.86
N ASN A 86 -21.90 12.48 5.58
CA ASN A 86 -21.68 13.75 6.25
C ASN A 86 -22.15 13.76 7.71
N ASP A 87 -23.03 12.83 8.08
CA ASP A 87 -23.53 12.66 9.44
C ASP A 87 -22.61 11.79 10.30
N LEU A 88 -21.60 11.14 9.70
CA LEU A 88 -20.64 10.32 10.44
C LEU A 88 -19.75 11.20 11.33
N PRO A 89 -19.33 10.69 12.52
CA PRO A 89 -18.43 11.42 13.39
C PRO A 89 -17.12 11.78 12.68
N GLU A 90 -16.65 13.00 12.87
CA GLU A 90 -15.42 13.49 12.24
C GLU A 90 -14.21 12.61 12.56
N ALA A 91 -14.03 12.24 13.83
CA ALA A 91 -12.97 11.33 14.25
C ALA A 91 -13.01 9.98 13.52
N PHE A 92 -14.20 9.44 13.25
CA PHE A 92 -14.34 8.20 12.48
C PHE A 92 -13.94 8.38 11.01
N ARG A 93 -14.35 9.50 10.39
CA ARG A 93 -13.97 9.83 9.01
C ARG A 93 -12.45 10.02 8.88
N ASP A 94 -11.80 10.64 9.86
CA ASP A 94 -10.34 10.78 9.89
C ASP A 94 -9.63 9.41 9.97
N LEU A 95 -10.10 8.50 10.84
CA LEU A 95 -9.56 7.13 10.91
C LEU A 95 -9.67 6.41 9.55
N ILE A 96 -10.81 6.55 8.87
CA ILE A 96 -10.98 6.00 7.53
C ILE A 96 -9.96 6.61 6.55
N GLU A 97 -9.83 7.92 6.52
CA GLU A 97 -8.90 8.59 5.61
C GLU A 97 -7.43 8.22 5.86
N ARG A 98 -7.03 8.16 7.13
CA ARG A 98 -5.69 7.72 7.53
C ARG A 98 -5.45 6.26 7.14
N SER A 99 -6.45 5.39 7.28
CA SER A 99 -6.34 4.00 6.85
C SER A 99 -6.18 3.86 5.33
N LEU A 100 -6.86 4.70 4.53
CA LEU A 100 -6.72 4.72 3.07
C LEU A 100 -5.33 5.21 2.65
N ARG A 101 -4.83 6.29 3.27
CA ARG A 101 -3.47 6.79 3.01
C ARG A 101 -2.41 5.72 3.33
N LEU A 102 -2.58 5.01 4.45
CA LEU A 102 -1.69 3.93 4.82
C LEU A 102 -1.76 2.76 3.82
N GLN A 103 -2.96 2.37 3.40
CA GLN A 103 -3.16 1.31 2.40
C GLN A 103 -2.45 1.65 1.09
N ASN A 104 -2.63 2.87 0.58
CA ASN A 104 -1.98 3.31 -0.65
C ASN A 104 -0.45 3.26 -0.53
N ARG A 105 0.09 3.68 0.62
CA ARG A 105 1.54 3.62 0.88
C ARG A 105 2.06 2.18 0.95
N ILE A 106 1.32 1.27 1.61
CA ILE A 106 1.67 -0.14 1.66
C ILE A 106 1.59 -0.79 0.28
N ALA A 107 0.57 -0.48 -0.52
CA ALA A 107 0.43 -0.98 -1.88
C ALA A 107 1.59 -0.52 -2.79
N LEU A 108 2.05 0.73 -2.63
CA LEU A 108 3.25 1.22 -3.33
C LEU A 108 4.52 0.47 -2.92
N LEU A 109 4.75 0.32 -1.60
CA LEU A 109 5.90 -0.43 -1.08
C LEU A 109 5.88 -1.89 -1.55
N ASP A 110 4.71 -2.53 -1.52
CA ASP A 110 4.53 -3.90 -1.99
C ASP A 110 4.88 -4.03 -3.48
N ARG A 111 4.42 -3.08 -4.30
CA ARG A 111 4.78 -3.05 -5.73
C ARG A 111 6.27 -2.84 -5.94
N GLU A 112 6.92 -1.99 -5.17
CA GLU A 112 8.37 -1.73 -5.31
C GLU A 112 9.24 -2.92 -4.86
N ILE A 113 8.91 -3.55 -3.73
CA ILE A 113 9.67 -4.68 -3.17
C ILE A 113 9.56 -5.93 -4.05
N TYR A 114 8.35 -6.18 -4.57
CA TYR A 114 8.03 -7.38 -5.33
C TYR A 114 7.85 -7.12 -6.82
N ARG A 115 8.26 -5.94 -7.30
CA ARG A 115 8.31 -5.64 -8.74
C ARG A 115 9.06 -6.79 -9.43
N PRO A 116 8.43 -7.50 -10.39
CA PRO A 116 9.18 -8.41 -11.24
C PRO A 116 10.32 -7.60 -11.84
N GLN A 117 11.55 -8.07 -11.69
CA GLN A 117 12.64 -7.53 -12.49
C GLN A 117 12.44 -7.96 -13.95
N ASP A 118 11.35 -7.54 -14.56
CA ASP A 118 11.26 -7.45 -15.99
C ASP A 118 12.21 -6.33 -16.40
N VAL A 119 13.43 -6.75 -16.71
CA VAL A 119 14.22 -6.18 -17.80
C VAL A 119 14.60 -4.71 -17.59
N GLN A 120 15.28 -4.41 -16.47
CA GLN A 120 16.52 -3.64 -16.63
C GLN A 120 17.66 -4.64 -16.89
N THR A 121 17.56 -5.42 -17.97
CA THR A 121 18.72 -5.34 -18.84
C THR A 121 18.74 -3.88 -19.27
N PHE A 122 19.54 -3.07 -18.58
CA PHE A 122 20.49 -2.30 -19.36
C PHE A 122 21.13 -3.33 -20.29
N GLN A 123 20.53 -3.58 -21.45
CA GLN A 123 21.34 -3.72 -22.63
C GLN A 123 21.96 -2.33 -22.70
N PRO A 124 23.25 -2.15 -22.32
CA PRO A 124 23.94 -0.99 -22.84
C PRO A 124 23.68 -1.06 -24.34
N ASP A 125 22.90 -0.11 -24.86
CA ASP A 125 22.68 -0.02 -26.28
C ASP A 125 24.07 -0.05 -26.90
N ASN A 126 24.29 -1.07 -27.70
CA ASN A 126 25.58 -1.38 -28.27
C ASN A 126 26.05 -0.16 -29.04
N GLU A 127 27.06 0.50 -28.51
CA GLU A 127 28.30 0.86 -29.18
C GLU A 127 28.90 2.00 -28.38
N ASN A 128 30.08 1.74 -27.87
CA ASN A 128 30.92 2.69 -27.20
C ASN A 128 31.14 3.87 -28.17
N SER A 129 30.28 4.89 -28.11
CA SER A 129 30.22 6.00 -29.08
C SER A 129 31.56 6.72 -29.18
N VAL A 130 32.28 6.75 -28.06
CA VAL A 130 33.66 7.22 -27.97
C VAL A 130 34.62 6.33 -28.78
N LYS A 131 34.44 5.00 -28.77
CA LYS A 131 35.25 4.06 -29.57
C LYS A 131 34.96 4.18 -31.07
N ALA A 132 33.70 4.41 -31.45
CA ALA A 132 33.33 4.71 -32.83
C ALA A 132 33.94 6.05 -33.30
N GLN A 133 33.92 7.09 -32.45
CA GLN A 133 34.57 8.37 -32.71
C GLN A 133 36.10 8.25 -32.79
N LEU A 134 36.71 7.45 -31.93
CA LEU A 134 38.16 7.18 -31.96
C LEU A 134 38.58 6.46 -33.24
N ASN A 135 37.82 5.45 -33.70
CA ASN A 135 38.08 4.79 -34.97
C ASN A 135 37.95 5.75 -36.16
N LEU A 136 36.97 6.67 -36.13
CA LEU A 136 36.82 7.70 -37.16
C LEU A 136 38.03 8.65 -37.20
N LEU A 137 38.51 9.10 -36.05
CA LEU A 137 39.73 9.91 -35.94
C LEU A 137 40.97 9.14 -36.43
N GLN A 138 41.10 7.88 -36.04
CA GLN A 138 42.21 7.02 -36.48
C GLN A 138 42.20 6.79 -38.00
N THR A 139 41.01 6.68 -38.60
CA THR A 139 40.87 6.51 -40.05
C THR A 139 41.16 7.81 -40.80
N ALA A 140 40.75 8.97 -40.24
CA ALA A 140 40.98 10.28 -40.84
C ALA A 140 42.44 10.76 -40.73
N PHE A 141 43.16 10.35 -39.68
CA PHE A 141 44.51 10.87 -39.37
C PHE A 141 45.62 9.81 -39.36
N GLY A 142 45.31 8.52 -39.51
CA GLY A 142 46.28 7.42 -39.45
C GLY A 142 46.98 7.06 -40.76
N ASN A 143 46.70 7.76 -41.86
CA ASN A 143 47.24 7.46 -43.19
C ASN A 143 48.20 8.57 -43.69
N ASN A 144 49.25 8.84 -42.90
CA ASN A 144 50.46 9.53 -43.35
C ASN A 144 51.68 8.64 -43.11
#